data_AF-A0A9Q6K6Z0-F1
#
_entry.id   AF-A0A9Q6K6Z0-F1
#
_cell.length_a   1.000
_cell.length_b   1.000
_cell.length_c   1.000
_cell.angle_alpha   90.00
_cell.angle_beta   90.00
_cell.angle_gamma   90.00
#
_symmetry.space_group_name_H-M   'P 1'
#
loop_
_entity.id
_entity.type
_entity.pdbx_description
1 polymer ?
#
loop_
_entity_poly.entity_id
_entity_poly.type
_entity_poly.pdbx_seq_one_letter_code
_entity_poly.pdbx_strand_id
1 'polypeptide(L)'
;MSKLKYWFYHVLIAVDQLLNAVCGGAADETFSSRCYRGAVLAKKPKKRWRVIHKIVETLFFWEKGEHCKIAYQSELERKQYSAEFRAMDNTKTV
;
A
#
# COMPACT_ATOMS: atom_id res chain seq x y z
N MET A 1 -2.56 6.22 -18.42
CA MET A 1 -2.45 4.74 -18.41
C MET A 1 -3.47 4.16 -19.38
N SER A 2 -3.17 3.09 -20.10
CA SER A 2 -4.21 2.38 -20.86
C SER A 2 -5.20 1.72 -19.89
N LYS A 3 -6.46 1.55 -20.32
CA LYS A 3 -7.51 0.91 -19.50
C LYS A 3 -7.07 -0.47 -18.96
N LEU A 4 -6.39 -1.26 -19.79
CA LEU A 4 -5.87 -2.57 -19.41
C LEU A 4 -4.80 -2.50 -18.31
N LYS A 5 -3.82 -1.59 -18.43
CA LYS A 5 -2.79 -1.39 -17.40
C LYS A 5 -3.40 -0.97 -16.07
N TYR A 6 -4.42 -0.09 -16.12
CA TYR A 6 -5.14 0.37 -14.93
C TYR A 6 -5.93 -0.77 -14.26
N TRP A 7 -6.56 -1.63 -15.06
CA TRP A 7 -7.25 -2.81 -14.53
C TRP A 7 -6.28 -3.77 -13.84
N PHE A 8 -5.16 -4.10 -14.47
CA PHE A 8 -4.13 -4.97 -13.86
C PHE A 8 -3.58 -4.37 -12.56
N TYR A 9 -3.34 -3.05 -12.53
CA TYR A 9 -2.94 -2.35 -11.32
C TYR A 9 -3.93 -2.57 -10.16
N HIS A 10 -5.23 -2.41 -10.39
CA HIS A 10 -6.25 -2.64 -9.37
C HIS A 10 -6.35 -4.09 -8.91
N VAL A 11 -6.20 -5.05 -9.82
CA VAL A 11 -6.21 -6.47 -9.46
C VAL A 11 -5.05 -6.78 -8.51
N LEU A 12 -3.85 -6.28 -8.80
CA LEU A 12 -2.68 -6.48 -7.92
C LEU A 12 -2.89 -5.83 -6.55
N ILE A 13 -3.43 -4.61 -6.50
CA ILE A 13 -3.76 -3.93 -5.24
C ILE A 13 -4.80 -4.72 -4.44
N ALA A 14 -5.86 -5.21 -5.08
CA ALA A 14 -6.91 -5.99 -4.42
C ALA A 14 -6.36 -7.31 -3.82
N VAL A 15 -5.45 -7.98 -4.52
CA VAL A 15 -4.77 -9.17 -4.00
C VAL A 15 -3.90 -8.82 -2.79
N ASP A 16 -3.15 -7.71 -2.86
CA ASP A 16 -2.31 -7.25 -1.76
C ASP A 16 -3.13 -6.90 -0.50
N GLN A 17 -4.22 -6.15 -0.68
CA GLN A 17 -5.20 -5.83 0.36
C GLN A 17 -5.87 -7.07 0.95
N LEU A 18 -6.21 -8.05 0.12
CA LEU A 18 -6.75 -9.34 0.58
C LEU A 18 -5.75 -10.06 1.49
N LEU A 19 -4.48 -10.14 1.08
CA LEU A 19 -3.43 -10.74 1.91
C LEU A 19 -3.27 -9.96 3.23
N ASN A 20 -3.32 -8.62 3.19
CA ASN A 20 -3.27 -7.82 4.41
C ASN A 20 -4.45 -8.14 5.35
N ALA A 21 -5.67 -8.19 4.82
CA ALA A 21 -6.88 -8.47 5.58
C ALA A 21 -6.85 -9.88 6.21
N VAL A 22 -6.45 -10.90 5.45
CA VAL A 22 -6.28 -12.28 5.94
C VAL A 22 -5.21 -12.34 7.04
N CYS A 23 -4.15 -11.52 6.94
CA CYS A 23 -3.16 -11.34 8.00
C CYS A 23 -3.59 -10.35 9.12
N GLY A 24 -4.89 -10.09 9.28
CA GLY A 24 -5.45 -9.24 10.33
C GLY A 24 -5.12 -7.76 10.19
N GLY A 25 -4.96 -7.27 8.96
CA GLY A 25 -4.82 -5.85 8.62
C GLY A 25 -6.15 -5.23 8.21
N ALA A 26 -6.12 -3.93 7.87
CA ALA A 26 -7.29 -3.25 7.33
C ALA A 26 -7.52 -3.67 5.86
N ALA A 27 -8.78 -3.82 5.46
CA ALA A 27 -9.14 -4.32 4.14
C ALA A 27 -8.86 -3.31 3.00
N ASP A 28 -8.74 -2.03 3.34
CA ASP A 28 -8.45 -0.93 2.43
C ASP A 28 -6.97 -0.51 2.44
N GLU A 29 -6.12 -1.19 3.20
CA GLU A 29 -4.68 -0.93 3.28
C GLU A 29 -3.90 -2.07 2.62
N THR A 30 -2.97 -1.73 1.73
CA THR A 30 -1.98 -2.69 1.21
C THR A 30 -1.04 -3.18 2.31
N PHE A 31 -0.69 -4.47 2.26
CA PHE A 31 0.27 -5.12 3.13
C PHE A 31 1.63 -4.41 3.11
N SER A 32 2.11 -3.97 1.94
CA SER A 32 3.35 -3.20 1.81
C SER A 32 3.31 -1.87 2.55
N SER A 33 2.20 -1.13 2.48
CA SER A 33 1.99 0.09 3.29
C SER A 33 2.03 -0.20 4.79
N ARG A 34 1.33 -1.26 5.23
CA ARG A 34 1.34 -1.70 6.63
C ARG A 34 2.74 -2.09 7.10
N CYS A 35 3.53 -2.75 6.25
CA CYS A 35 4.92 -3.09 6.53
C CYS A 35 5.76 -1.84 6.80
N TYR A 36 5.61 -0.80 5.98
CA TYR A 36 6.30 0.48 6.17
C TYR A 36 5.93 1.13 7.51
N ARG A 37 4.63 1.23 7.81
CA ARG A 37 4.16 1.77 9.10
C ARG A 37 4.71 1.00 10.30
N GLY A 38 4.68 -0.34 10.22
CA GLY A 38 5.11 -1.22 11.32
C GLY A 38 6.62 -1.28 11.52
N ALA A 39 7.40 -1.12 10.45
CA ALA A 39 8.86 -1.26 10.48
C ALA A 39 9.60 0.08 10.61
N VAL A 40 9.09 1.15 9.98
CA VAL A 40 9.78 2.45 9.85
C VAL A 40 9.12 3.54 10.70
N LEU A 41 7.79 3.68 10.63
CA LEU A 41 7.09 4.79 11.31
C LEU A 41 6.74 4.50 12.77
N ALA A 42 6.71 3.22 13.18
CA ALA A 42 6.40 2.83 14.54
C ALA A 42 7.47 3.32 15.53
N LYS A 43 7.06 3.99 16.62
CA LYS A 43 7.99 4.46 17.69
C LYS A 43 8.88 3.34 18.26
N LYS A 44 8.36 2.11 18.33
CA LYS A 44 9.10 0.90 18.77
C LYS A 44 8.79 -0.26 17.82
N PRO A 45 9.51 -0.39 16.69
CA PRO A 45 9.19 -1.38 15.67
C PRO A 45 9.53 -2.80 16.15
N LYS A 46 8.50 -3.67 16.18
CA LYS A 46 8.69 -5.09 16.51
C LYS A 46 9.61 -5.75 15.48
N LYS A 47 10.48 -6.66 15.93
CA LYS A 47 11.46 -7.35 15.07
C LYS A 47 10.81 -8.01 13.84
N ARG A 48 9.64 -8.63 14.01
CA ARG A 48 8.88 -9.24 12.92
C ARG A 48 8.62 -8.29 11.74
N TRP A 49 8.26 -7.03 12.02
CA TRP A 49 7.94 -6.06 10.98
C TRP A 49 9.18 -5.61 10.22
N ARG A 50 10.32 -5.45 10.90
CA ARG A 50 11.60 -5.14 10.23
C ARG A 50 12.06 -6.27 9.30
N VAL A 51 11.85 -7.52 9.71
CA VAL A 51 12.16 -8.69 8.87
C VAL A 51 11.25 -8.76 7.66
N ILE A 52 9.92 -8.68 7.88
CA ILE A 52 8.93 -8.70 6.78
C ILE A 52 9.18 -7.54 5.81
N HIS A 53 9.38 -6.32 6.29
CA HIS A 53 9.70 -5.16 5.46
C HIS A 53 10.93 -5.42 4.58
N LYS A 54 12.02 -5.97 5.13
CA LYS A 54 13.21 -6.30 4.35
C LYS A 54 12.95 -7.39 3.30
N ILE A 55 12.13 -8.41 3.63
CA ILE A 55 11.72 -9.44 2.68
C ILE A 55 10.93 -8.82 1.52
N VAL A 56 9.95 -7.98 1.82
CA VAL A 56 9.12 -7.32 0.81
C VAL A 56 9.97 -6.41 -0.09
N GLU A 57 10.82 -5.56 0.49
CA GLU A 57 11.74 -4.72 -0.31
C GLU A 57 12.68 -5.54 -1.20
N THR A 58 13.06 -6.75 -0.79
CA THR A 58 13.90 -7.65 -1.60
C THR A 58 13.09 -8.33 -2.71
N LEU A 59 11.83 -8.67 -2.46
CA LEU A 59 10.93 -9.23 -3.49
C LEU A 59 10.72 -8.24 -4.63
N PHE A 60 10.61 -6.95 -4.30
CA PHE A 60 10.48 -5.83 -5.24
C PHE A 60 11.83 -5.14 -5.51
N PHE A 61 12.90 -5.91 -5.71
CA PHE A 61 14.27 -5.37 -5.88
C PHE A 61 14.40 -4.33 -7.01
N TRP A 62 13.54 -4.39 -8.03
CA TRP A 62 13.52 -3.41 -9.13
C TRP A 62 13.06 -2.01 -8.70
N GLU A 63 12.41 -1.88 -7.54
CA GLU A 63 11.99 -0.61 -6.94
C GLU A 63 13.04 -0.05 -5.95
N LYS A 64 14.26 -0.61 -5.95
CA LYS A 64 15.45 -0.07 -5.26
C LYS A 64 15.28 0.18 -3.76
N GLY A 65 14.42 -0.60 -3.10
CA GLY A 65 14.22 -0.49 -1.64
C GLY A 65 13.25 0.60 -1.21
N GLU A 66 12.45 1.16 -2.13
CA GLU A 66 11.40 2.13 -1.81
C GLU A 66 9.97 1.57 -1.93
N HIS A 67 9.78 0.28 -2.17
CA HIS A 67 8.47 -0.30 -2.50
C HIS A 67 7.42 -0.04 -1.41
N CYS A 68 7.74 -0.37 -0.15
CA CYS A 68 6.82 -0.21 0.97
C CYS A 68 6.54 1.27 1.25
N LYS A 69 7.52 2.15 1.03
CA LYS A 69 7.35 3.61 1.17
C LYS A 69 6.43 4.17 0.09
N ILE A 70 6.61 3.74 -1.17
CA ILE A 70 5.76 4.14 -2.29
C ILE A 70 4.33 3.65 -2.09
N ALA A 71 4.15 2.41 -1.62
CA ALA A 71 2.84 1.87 -1.24
C ALA A 71 2.19 2.75 -0.16
N TYR A 72 2.91 3.05 0.91
CA TYR A 72 2.43 3.93 1.97
C TYR A 72 2.02 5.33 1.46
N GLN A 73 2.84 5.95 0.60
CA GLN A 73 2.48 7.23 -0.02
C GLN A 73 1.24 7.12 -0.92
N SER A 74 1.09 6.00 -1.64
CA SER A 74 -0.07 5.76 -2.51
C SER A 74 -1.37 5.59 -1.72
N GLU A 75 -1.31 5.04 -0.51
CA GLU A 75 -2.45 5.00 0.42
C GLU A 75 -2.86 6.40 0.86
N LEU A 76 -1.88 7.23 1.26
CA LEU A 76 -2.13 8.62 1.68
C LEU A 76 -2.76 9.45 0.57
N GLU A 77 -2.30 9.25 -0.67
CA GLU A 77 -2.80 9.93 -1.85
C GLU A 77 -4.06 9.27 -2.45
N ARG A 78 -4.53 8.16 -1.85
CA ARG A 78 -5.70 7.39 -2.30
C ARG A 78 -5.65 7.04 -3.80
N LYS A 79 -4.45 6.69 -4.30
CA LYS A 79 -4.23 6.37 -5.73
C LYS A 79 -5.09 5.20 -6.22
N GLN A 80 -5.36 4.24 -5.34
CA GLN A 80 -6.20 3.06 -5.61
C GLN A 80 -7.72 3.37 -5.68
N TYR A 81 -8.17 4.57 -5.31
CA TYR A 81 -9.60 4.87 -5.32
C TYR A 81 -10.12 5.02 -6.76
N SER A 82 -11.42 4.89 -6.97
CA SER A 82 -12.01 5.27 -8.27
C SER A 82 -11.89 6.79 -8.47
N ALA A 83 -12.00 7.26 -9.71
CA ALA A 83 -11.99 8.69 -10.00
C ALA A 83 -13.13 9.44 -9.29
N GLU A 84 -14.29 8.79 -9.17
CA GLU A 84 -15.48 9.33 -8.50
C GLU A 84 -15.21 9.55 -7.01
N PHE A 85 -14.64 8.56 -6.32
CA PHE A 85 -14.30 8.70 -4.90
C PHE A 85 -13.21 9.74 -4.66
N ARG A 86 -12.23 9.88 -5.56
CA ARG A 86 -11.22 10.96 -5.47
C ARG A 86 -11.83 12.35 -5.70
N ALA A 87 -12.76 12.48 -6.64
CA ALA A 87 -13.42 13.76 -6.92
C ALA A 87 -14.27 14.24 -5.72
N MET A 88 -14.90 13.31 -5.00
CA MET A 88 -15.67 13.60 -3.79
C MET A 88 -14.81 14.02 -2.59
N ASP A 89 -13.57 13.55 -2.50
CA ASP A 89 -12.64 13.92 -1.43
C ASP A 89 -12.26 15.41 -1.52
N ASN A 90 -11.98 15.88 -2.73
CA ASN A 90 -11.62 17.28 -3.00
C ASN A 90 -12.78 18.27 -2.81
N THR A 91 -14.02 17.79 -2.73
CA THR A 91 -15.22 18.63 -2.53
C THR A 91 -15.66 18.73 -1.08
N LYS A 92 -15.04 17.98 -0.15
CA LYS A 92 -15.35 18.01 1.29
C LYS A 92 -14.51 19.00 2.10
N THR A 93 -13.71 19.85 1.46
CA THR A 93 -13.09 21.03 2.10
C THR A 93 -14.07 22.23 2.17
N VAL A 94 -15.24 22.02 2.79
CA VAL A 94 -16.15 23.09 3.23
C VAL A 94 -16.29 23.01 4.74
#